data_AF-A0A5J4V8V8-F1
#
_entry.id   AF-A0A5J4V8V8-F1
#
_cell.length_a   1.000
_cell.length_b   1.000
_cell.length_c   1.000
_cell.angle_alpha   90.00
_cell.angle_beta   90.00
_cell.angle_gamma   90.00
#
_symmetry.space_group_name_H-M   'P 1'
#
loop_
_entity.id
_entity.type
_entity.pdbx_description
1 polymer ?
#
loop_
_entity_poly.entity_id
_entity_poly.type
_entity_poly.pdbx_seq_one_letter_code
_entity_poly.pdbx_strand_id
1 'polypeptide(L)'
;MLIKKLLDYASQGALTLAFLHKHKLVHGQISSQNLSIVENGTLRFGHVDFRDNLQFQDLKEINEQNLKNLQSEDIHNFGKVLYSLSELKEFYDDQNEKQQTDYSTLSDPVCFSRHSNGHLKEIIIKLLNKNVELRPNANQLLEQVEIQERINIQKHLLPNSQYPIEIAKSQFSNYRLYLAQLLVEITGSSVQDRLAIAERGEFAKLVNILKWARNQNKEFSRPVQLWVCEAVQDLINENKFAAAIGLEQSEIVQQLKQLLGTDLELEEVKFVQANALKLFTTYANFKQHKKQMHDIGLALAVARNIKSQCRGVAEKSVMNIVNLLIGYNKLYIKPDQH
;
A
#
# COMPACT_ATOMS: atom_id res chain seq x y z
N MET A 1 -3.52 9.48 -32.87
CA MET A 1 -3.69 8.61 -31.68
C MET A 1 -2.42 8.52 -30.85
N LEU A 2 -1.23 8.39 -31.47
CA LEU A 2 0.07 8.32 -30.78
C LEU A 2 0.43 9.58 -29.97
N ILE A 3 0.23 10.78 -30.54
CA ILE A 3 0.54 12.07 -29.88
C ILE A 3 -0.25 12.28 -28.58
N LYS A 4 -1.53 11.86 -28.55
CA LYS A 4 -2.38 11.97 -27.34
C LYS A 4 -1.82 11.11 -26.20
N LYS A 5 -1.36 9.89 -26.50
CA LYS A 5 -0.74 9.00 -25.50
C LYS A 5 0.60 9.53 -25.00
N LEU A 6 1.42 10.11 -25.87
CA LEU A 6 2.68 10.73 -25.45
C LEU A 6 2.45 11.95 -24.54
N LEU A 7 1.42 12.74 -24.82
CA LEU A 7 1.01 13.82 -23.91
C LEU A 7 0.43 13.29 -22.58
N ASP A 8 -0.23 12.12 -22.58
CA ASP A 8 -0.63 11.44 -21.33
C ASP A 8 0.57 11.01 -20.49
N TYR A 9 1.62 10.51 -21.14
CA TYR A 9 2.89 10.16 -20.47
C TYR A 9 3.61 11.40 -19.95
N ALA A 10 3.63 12.48 -20.73
CA ALA A 10 4.16 13.77 -20.29
C ALA A 10 3.42 14.28 -19.03
N SER A 11 2.08 14.19 -19.00
CA SER A 11 1.30 14.65 -17.86
C SER A 11 1.49 13.79 -16.61
N GLN A 12 1.55 12.46 -16.76
CA GLN A 12 1.77 11.52 -15.65
C GLN A 12 3.18 11.66 -15.06
N GLY A 13 4.20 11.85 -15.90
CA GLY A 13 5.54 12.13 -15.42
C GLY A 13 5.68 13.50 -14.78
N ALA A 14 5.04 14.54 -15.32
CA ALA A 14 5.00 15.87 -14.69
C ALA A 14 4.38 15.82 -13.28
N LEU A 15 3.28 15.08 -13.10
CA LEU A 15 2.64 14.87 -11.79
C LEU A 15 3.57 14.15 -10.81
N THR A 16 4.26 13.11 -11.28
CA THR A 16 5.20 12.33 -10.45
C THR A 16 6.39 13.17 -10.01
N LEU A 17 6.98 13.94 -10.93
CA LEU A 17 8.10 14.84 -10.65
C LEU A 17 7.70 15.97 -9.70
N ALA A 18 6.53 16.57 -9.90
CA ALA A 18 6.02 17.62 -9.02
C ALA A 18 5.80 17.10 -7.60
N PHE A 19 5.28 15.88 -7.46
CA PHE A 19 5.16 15.23 -6.16
C PHE A 19 6.52 15.04 -5.49
N LEU A 20 7.50 14.46 -6.19
CA LEU A 20 8.84 14.22 -5.65
C LEU A 20 9.52 15.54 -5.26
N HIS A 21 9.58 16.49 -6.18
CA HIS A 21 10.30 17.75 -6.00
C HIS A 21 9.67 18.63 -4.93
N LYS A 22 8.34 18.61 -4.77
CA LYS A 22 7.63 19.28 -3.67
C LYS A 22 8.05 18.76 -2.29
N HIS A 23 8.34 17.46 -2.18
CA HIS A 23 8.84 16.84 -0.96
C HIS A 23 10.38 16.88 -0.87
N LYS A 24 11.01 17.72 -1.68
CA LYS A 24 12.46 17.86 -1.83
C LYS A 24 13.16 16.58 -2.27
N LEU A 25 12.46 15.56 -2.77
CA LEU A 25 13.06 14.30 -3.24
C LEU A 25 13.54 14.44 -4.69
N VAL A 26 14.67 13.80 -5.02
CA VAL A 26 15.20 13.65 -6.37
C VAL A 26 15.10 12.18 -6.77
N HIS A 27 14.67 11.89 -7.99
CA HIS A 27 14.61 10.50 -8.47
C HIS A 27 16.01 9.99 -8.83
N GLY A 28 16.82 10.79 -9.54
CA GLY A 28 18.25 10.55 -9.80
C GLY A 28 18.55 9.49 -10.85
N GLN A 29 17.60 8.59 -11.13
CA GLN A 29 17.77 7.48 -12.08
C GLN A 29 16.66 7.42 -13.16
N ILE A 30 16.16 8.58 -13.62
CA ILE A 30 15.12 8.61 -14.65
C ILE A 30 15.72 8.20 -15.99
N SER A 31 15.25 7.08 -16.55
CA SER A 31 15.66 6.57 -17.86
C SER A 31 14.56 5.68 -18.45
N SER A 32 14.69 5.31 -19.73
CA SER A 32 13.78 4.35 -20.38
C SER A 32 13.79 2.97 -19.72
N GLN A 33 14.86 2.60 -19.01
CA GLN A 33 14.99 1.32 -18.32
C GLN A 33 14.32 1.32 -16.95
N ASN A 34 14.24 2.50 -16.32
CA ASN A 34 13.64 2.69 -15.00
C ASN A 34 12.22 3.26 -15.08
N LEU A 35 11.63 3.38 -16.26
CA LEU A 35 10.24 3.74 -16.44
C LEU A 35 9.51 2.58 -17.12
N SER A 36 8.31 2.27 -16.65
CA SER A 36 7.49 1.16 -17.17
C SER A 36 6.08 1.63 -17.50
N ILE A 37 5.47 1.03 -18.52
CA ILE A 37 4.06 1.23 -18.82
C ILE A 37 3.33 -0.04 -18.34
N VAL A 38 2.45 0.12 -17.35
CA VAL A 38 1.69 -1.01 -16.79
C VAL A 38 0.47 -1.35 -17.67
N GLU A 39 -0.16 -2.50 -17.44
CA GLU A 39 -1.24 -3.05 -18.29
C GLU A 39 -2.39 -2.08 -18.60
N ASN A 40 -2.72 -1.18 -17.67
CA ASN A 40 -3.75 -0.17 -17.86
C ASN A 40 -3.29 1.05 -18.70
N GLY A 41 -2.08 1.03 -19.24
CA GLY A 41 -1.49 2.09 -20.05
C GLY A 41 -0.91 3.26 -19.27
N THR A 42 -0.75 3.16 -17.94
CA THR A 42 -0.13 4.21 -17.09
C THR A 42 1.39 4.11 -17.10
N LEU A 43 2.07 5.26 -17.23
CA LEU A 43 3.51 5.41 -17.04
C LEU A 43 3.85 5.42 -15.54
N ARG A 44 4.75 4.54 -15.13
CA ARG A 44 5.22 4.38 -13.76
C ARG A 44 6.73 4.56 -13.70
N PHE A 45 7.17 5.42 -12.80
CA PHE A 45 8.57 5.58 -12.44
C PHE A 45 9.00 4.40 -11.56
N GLY A 46 10.22 3.93 -11.78
CA GLY A 46 10.85 2.84 -11.04
C GLY A 46 11.08 3.21 -9.58
N HIS A 47 11.76 2.32 -8.86
CA HIS A 47 12.04 2.57 -7.45
C HIS A 47 12.98 3.78 -7.32
N VAL A 48 12.60 4.75 -6.49
CA VAL A 48 13.52 5.84 -6.08
C VAL A 48 14.49 5.23 -5.08
N ASP A 49 15.77 5.08 -5.43
CA ASP A 49 16.75 4.57 -4.48
C ASP A 49 17.05 5.64 -3.43
N PHE A 50 16.53 5.44 -2.23
CA PHE A 50 16.76 6.34 -1.10
C PHE A 50 18.16 6.20 -0.51
N ARG A 51 18.89 5.12 -0.82
CA ARG A 51 20.25 4.89 -0.32
C ARG A 51 21.29 5.68 -1.09
N ASP A 52 21.09 5.88 -2.39
CA ASP A 52 21.99 6.67 -3.27
C ASP A 52 21.57 8.14 -3.38
N ASN A 53 20.42 8.51 -2.79
CA ASN A 53 20.02 9.90 -2.72
C ASN A 53 20.98 10.65 -1.78
N LEU A 54 21.77 11.56 -2.36
CA LEU A 54 22.71 12.47 -1.68
C LEU A 54 22.12 13.17 -0.44
N GLN A 55 20.79 13.24 -0.34
CA GLN A 55 20.05 13.83 0.78
C GLN A 55 20.05 13.01 2.07
N PHE A 56 20.34 11.72 1.97
CA PHE A 56 20.33 10.81 3.10
C PHE A 56 21.71 10.25 3.43
N GLN A 57 22.72 10.49 2.58
CA GLN A 57 24.07 9.98 2.76
C GLN A 57 24.97 10.86 3.65
N ASP A 58 24.65 12.14 3.84
CA ASP A 58 25.32 13.01 4.82
C ASP A 58 24.33 14.07 5.32
N LEU A 59 24.19 14.23 6.64
CA LEU A 59 23.46 15.33 7.30
C LEU A 59 24.12 16.72 7.08
N LYS A 60 24.87 16.89 5.99
CA LYS A 60 25.34 18.19 5.52
C LYS A 60 24.17 18.86 4.81
N GLU A 61 23.84 20.07 5.23
CA GLU A 61 22.88 20.94 4.56
C GLU A 61 23.10 20.87 3.05
N ILE A 62 22.18 20.22 2.33
CA ILE A 62 22.20 20.32 0.87
C ILE A 62 21.94 21.78 0.57
N ASN A 63 22.94 22.44 0.01
CA ASN A 63 22.78 23.77 -0.56
C ASN A 63 21.56 23.73 -1.49
N GLU A 64 20.59 24.61 -1.26
CA GLU A 64 19.35 24.67 -2.04
C GLU A 64 19.62 24.74 -3.56
N GLN A 65 20.74 25.33 -3.96
CA GLN A 65 21.16 25.35 -5.37
C GLN A 65 21.51 23.96 -5.90
N ASN A 66 22.18 23.11 -5.12
CA ASN A 66 22.50 21.74 -5.52
C ASN A 66 21.22 20.90 -5.66
N LEU A 67 20.26 21.08 -4.74
CA LEU A 67 18.96 20.42 -4.86
C LEU A 67 18.23 20.84 -6.13
N LYS A 68 18.20 22.14 -6.45
CA LYS A 68 17.59 22.65 -7.69
C LYS A 68 18.26 22.08 -8.93
N ASN A 69 19.59 21.98 -8.94
CA ASN A 69 20.33 21.40 -10.05
C ASN A 69 19.96 19.93 -10.28
N LEU A 70 19.88 19.14 -9.20
CA LEU A 70 19.48 17.73 -9.26
C LEU A 70 18.02 17.56 -9.70
N GLN A 71 17.11 18.40 -9.20
CA GLN A 71 15.72 18.41 -9.67
C GLN A 71 15.63 18.78 -11.15
N SER A 72 16.44 19.75 -11.60
CA SER A 72 16.52 20.11 -13.02
C SER A 72 17.11 18.98 -13.87
N GLU A 73 18.01 18.16 -13.32
CA GLU A 73 18.52 16.95 -13.99
C GLU A 73 17.42 15.89 -14.16
N ASP A 74 16.55 15.69 -13.15
CA ASP A 74 15.37 14.83 -13.30
C ASP A 74 14.46 15.33 -14.44
N ILE A 75 14.20 16.64 -14.52
CA ILE A 75 13.42 17.26 -15.60
C ILE A 75 14.05 16.96 -16.97
N HIS A 76 15.37 17.11 -17.08
CA HIS A 76 16.11 16.88 -18.32
C HIS A 76 16.08 15.41 -18.75
N ASN A 77 16.33 14.49 -17.81
CA ASN A 77 16.28 13.06 -18.05
C ASN A 77 14.87 12.59 -18.42
N PHE A 78 13.84 13.18 -17.84
CA PHE A 78 12.47 12.94 -18.27
C PHE A 78 12.22 13.44 -19.71
N GLY A 79 12.78 14.59 -20.09
CA GLY A 79 12.82 15.07 -21.47
C GLY A 79 13.44 14.05 -22.45
N LYS A 80 14.54 13.40 -22.06
CA LYS A 80 15.18 12.33 -22.86
C LYS A 80 14.24 11.15 -23.05
N VAL A 81 13.52 10.73 -22.00
CA VAL A 81 12.53 9.64 -22.11
C VAL A 81 11.41 10.01 -23.08
N LEU A 82 10.83 11.21 -22.96
CA LEU A 82 9.76 11.65 -23.86
C LEU A 82 10.25 11.75 -25.31
N TYR A 83 11.46 12.25 -25.53
CA TYR A 83 12.10 12.22 -26.85
C TYR A 83 12.19 10.79 -27.38
N SER A 84 12.73 9.87 -26.59
CA SER A 84 12.91 8.47 -27.00
C SER A 84 11.59 7.77 -27.32
N LEU A 85 10.53 8.05 -26.56
CA LEU A 85 9.19 7.54 -26.84
C LEU A 85 8.59 8.16 -28.10
N SER A 86 8.88 9.43 -28.39
CA SER A 86 8.38 10.12 -29.59
C SER A 86 9.12 9.67 -30.87
N GLU A 87 10.44 9.49 -30.80
CA GLU A 87 11.26 9.22 -31.98
C GLU A 87 11.63 7.74 -32.13
N LEU A 88 11.29 6.91 -31.14
CA LEU A 88 11.68 5.50 -31.03
C LEU A 88 13.20 5.29 -31.21
N LYS A 89 13.99 6.24 -30.70
CA LYS A 89 15.46 6.23 -30.69
C LYS A 89 15.96 6.96 -29.47
N GLU A 90 17.10 6.57 -28.93
CA GLU A 90 17.69 7.28 -27.79
C GLU A 90 18.07 8.72 -28.14
N PHE A 91 17.93 9.63 -27.17
CA PHE A 91 18.47 10.97 -27.26
C PHE A 91 19.97 10.93 -26.95
N TYR A 92 20.81 11.25 -27.94
CA TYR A 92 22.25 11.44 -27.76
C TYR A 92 22.54 12.93 -27.65
N ASP A 93 23.20 13.32 -26.57
CA ASP A 93 23.70 14.67 -26.39
C ASP A 93 25.11 14.69 -27.00
N ASP A 94 25.28 15.32 -28.17
CA ASP A 94 26.59 15.44 -28.80
C ASP A 94 27.50 16.29 -27.89
N GLN A 95 28.31 15.61 -27.07
CA GLN A 95 29.29 16.23 -26.18
C GLN A 95 30.65 16.49 -26.85
N ASN A 96 30.75 16.32 -28.17
CA ASN A 96 32.03 16.42 -28.88
C ASN A 96 32.39 17.81 -29.42
N GLU A 97 31.62 18.87 -29.17
CA GLU A 97 32.07 20.23 -29.51
C GLU A 97 32.84 20.89 -28.36
N LYS A 98 34.08 20.43 -28.19
CA LYS A 98 35.15 21.30 -27.68
C LYS A 98 35.53 22.29 -28.77
N GLN A 99 34.83 23.42 -28.89
CA GLN A 99 35.38 24.68 -29.41
C GLN A 99 34.39 25.85 -29.29
N GLN A 100 34.75 26.78 -28.42
CA GLN A 100 34.69 28.25 -28.60
C GLN A 100 33.39 28.99 -29.00
N THR A 101 33.19 30.03 -28.17
CA THR A 101 32.81 31.43 -28.48
C THR A 101 31.34 31.84 -28.64
N ASP A 102 31.04 32.84 -27.81
CA ASP A 102 30.18 34.01 -28.01
C ASP A 102 28.68 33.87 -28.26
N TYR A 103 27.97 34.67 -27.48
CA TYR A 103 26.55 34.97 -27.53
C TYR A 103 26.01 35.13 -28.95
N SER A 104 25.14 34.20 -29.38
CA SER A 104 23.86 34.46 -30.08
C SER A 104 23.38 33.20 -30.81
N THR A 105 22.18 32.73 -30.45
CA THR A 105 21.21 31.98 -31.29
C THR A 105 21.63 30.65 -31.94
N LEU A 106 20.98 29.57 -31.44
CA LEU A 106 20.46 28.42 -32.22
C LEU A 106 21.44 27.62 -33.10
N SER A 107 22.01 26.52 -32.57
CA SER A 107 22.05 25.18 -33.19
C SER A 107 22.65 24.18 -32.18
N ASP A 108 22.17 22.95 -31.99
CA ASP A 108 21.24 22.19 -32.81
C ASP A 108 19.83 22.08 -32.22
N PRO A 109 18.78 22.30 -33.03
CA PRO A 109 17.44 21.95 -32.60
C PRO A 109 17.39 20.42 -32.43
N VAL A 110 16.96 19.98 -31.25
CA VAL A 110 16.55 18.58 -31.03
C VAL A 110 15.79 18.11 -32.26
N CYS A 111 16.39 17.20 -33.04
CA CYS A 111 15.87 16.84 -34.36
C CYS A 111 14.77 15.79 -34.22
N PHE A 112 13.56 16.14 -34.66
CA PHE A 112 12.41 15.25 -34.71
C PHE A 112 12.19 14.80 -36.15
N SER A 113 12.30 13.51 -36.38
CA SER A 113 12.11 12.84 -37.67
C SER A 113 10.71 12.25 -37.82
N ARG A 114 10.07 11.86 -36.72
CA ARG A 114 8.77 11.18 -36.73
C ARG A 114 7.59 12.10 -36.40
N HIS A 115 7.87 13.24 -35.77
CA HIS A 115 6.83 14.16 -35.31
C HIS A 115 6.86 15.50 -36.07
N SER A 116 5.73 15.82 -36.70
CA SER A 116 5.44 17.17 -37.19
C SER A 116 5.24 18.14 -36.01
N ASN A 117 5.54 19.43 -36.22
CA ASN A 117 5.42 20.50 -35.21
C ASN A 117 4.13 20.42 -34.36
N GLY A 118 4.27 20.64 -33.05
CA GLY A 118 3.15 20.64 -32.11
C GLY A 118 3.61 20.74 -30.67
N HIS A 119 2.67 20.99 -29.75
CA HIS A 119 2.96 21.32 -28.35
C HIS A 119 3.91 20.33 -27.66
N LEU A 120 3.73 19.01 -27.83
CA LEU A 120 4.62 18.00 -27.25
C LEU A 120 6.09 18.20 -27.62
N LYS A 121 6.38 18.61 -28.87
CA LYS A 121 7.73 18.91 -29.34
C LYS A 121 8.32 20.08 -28.55
N GLU A 122 7.54 21.13 -28.34
CA GLU A 122 7.95 22.30 -27.56
C GLU A 122 8.20 21.96 -26.10
N ILE A 123 7.36 21.10 -25.51
CA ILE A 123 7.57 20.57 -24.16
C ILE A 123 8.92 19.86 -24.09
N ILE A 124 9.16 18.89 -24.99
CA ILE A 124 10.41 18.12 -25.00
C ILE A 124 11.62 19.04 -25.19
N ILE A 125 11.56 20.02 -26.09
CA ILE A 125 12.64 21.00 -26.29
C ILE A 125 12.92 21.81 -25.03
N LYS A 126 11.89 22.26 -24.30
CA LYS A 126 12.05 23.00 -23.04
C LYS A 126 12.72 22.13 -21.95
N LEU A 127 12.33 20.86 -21.86
CA LEU A 127 12.92 19.91 -20.90
C LEU A 127 14.39 19.60 -21.24
N LEU A 128 14.71 19.51 -22.53
CA LEU A 128 16.07 19.21 -23.02
C LEU A 128 17.00 20.44 -23.09
N ASN A 129 16.58 21.59 -22.57
CA ASN A 129 17.42 22.79 -22.61
C ASN A 129 18.74 22.58 -21.85
N LYS A 130 19.87 22.85 -22.51
CA LYS A 130 21.20 22.72 -21.91
C LYS A 130 21.38 23.68 -20.73
N ASN A 131 20.77 24.87 -20.79
CA ASN A 131 20.79 25.83 -19.69
C ASN A 131 19.78 25.42 -18.60
N VAL A 132 20.30 25.08 -17.42
CA VAL A 132 19.55 24.67 -16.21
C VAL A 132 18.47 25.69 -15.83
N GLU A 133 18.78 26.99 -15.93
CA GLU A 133 17.90 28.09 -15.51
C GLU A 133 16.73 28.30 -16.47
N LEU A 134 16.86 27.83 -17.72
CA LEU A 134 15.81 27.90 -18.73
C LEU A 134 14.92 26.65 -18.75
N ARG A 135 15.30 25.59 -18.02
CA ARG A 135 14.45 24.41 -17.86
C ARG A 135 13.30 24.74 -16.91
N PRO A 136 12.07 24.35 -17.25
CA PRO A 136 10.97 24.51 -16.31
C PRO A 136 11.19 23.58 -15.11
N ASN A 137 10.87 24.07 -13.91
CA ASN A 137 10.70 23.16 -12.78
C ASN A 137 9.40 22.35 -12.93
N ALA A 138 9.21 21.33 -12.09
CA ALA A 138 8.06 20.44 -12.21
C ALA A 138 6.70 21.15 -12.08
N ASN A 139 6.60 22.22 -11.28
CA ASN A 139 5.37 23.00 -11.16
C ASN A 139 5.10 23.84 -12.41
N GLN A 140 6.13 24.48 -12.97
CA GLN A 140 6.03 25.21 -14.24
C GLN A 140 5.68 24.28 -15.40
N LEU A 141 6.13 23.02 -15.37
CA LEU A 141 5.73 22.00 -16.33
C LEU A 141 4.24 21.63 -16.15
N LEU A 142 3.76 21.51 -14.91
CA LEU A 142 2.34 21.27 -14.63
C LEU A 142 1.46 22.43 -15.09
N GLU A 143 1.92 23.68 -15.04
CA GLU A 143 1.15 24.86 -15.44
C GLU A 143 0.95 24.98 -16.95
N GLN A 144 1.63 24.17 -17.77
CA GLN A 144 1.45 24.20 -19.22
C GLN A 144 0.03 23.75 -19.59
N VAL A 145 -0.61 24.52 -20.47
CA VAL A 145 -2.03 24.36 -20.84
C VAL A 145 -2.32 22.95 -21.34
N GLU A 146 -1.43 22.40 -22.17
CA GLU A 146 -1.60 21.10 -22.78
C GLU A 146 -1.47 19.97 -21.76
N ILE A 147 -0.60 20.15 -20.75
CA ILE A 147 -0.48 19.23 -19.63
C ILE A 147 -1.72 19.32 -18.73
N GLN A 148 -2.20 20.52 -18.41
CA GLN A 148 -3.44 20.71 -17.65
C GLN A 148 -4.66 20.13 -18.36
N GLU A 149 -4.76 20.32 -19.68
CA GLU A 149 -5.83 19.73 -20.49
C GLU A 149 -5.80 18.21 -20.42
N ARG A 150 -4.63 17.56 -20.53
CA ARG A 150 -4.53 16.11 -20.35
C ARG A 150 -4.90 15.69 -18.93
N ILE A 151 -4.44 16.41 -17.91
CA ILE A 151 -4.79 16.13 -16.50
C ILE A 151 -6.30 16.25 -16.31
N ASN A 152 -6.94 17.28 -16.86
CA ASN A 152 -8.37 17.50 -16.75
C ASN A 152 -9.17 16.47 -17.55
N ILE A 153 -8.73 16.13 -18.76
CA ILE A 153 -9.32 15.04 -19.56
C ILE A 153 -9.17 13.71 -18.82
N GLN A 154 -8.03 13.43 -18.18
CA GLN A 154 -7.87 12.25 -17.33
C GLN A 154 -8.85 12.34 -16.14
N LYS A 155 -8.94 13.48 -15.45
CA LYS A 155 -9.92 13.72 -14.38
C LYS A 155 -11.40 13.60 -14.82
N HIS A 156 -11.72 13.81 -16.10
CA HIS A 156 -13.08 13.75 -16.66
C HIS A 156 -13.41 12.42 -17.37
N LEU A 157 -12.43 11.72 -17.95
CA LEU A 157 -12.54 10.33 -18.44
C LEU A 157 -12.56 9.34 -17.27
N LEU A 158 -12.10 9.78 -16.12
CA LEU A 158 -12.50 9.26 -14.82
C LEU A 158 -13.85 9.87 -14.44
N PRO A 159 -14.96 9.13 -14.47
CA PRO A 159 -16.16 9.61 -13.80
C PRO A 159 -15.82 9.86 -12.32
N ASN A 160 -16.45 10.87 -11.72
CA ASN A 160 -16.37 11.31 -10.32
C ASN A 160 -16.47 10.16 -9.27
N SER A 161 -15.42 9.35 -9.18
CA SER A 161 -15.14 8.42 -8.11
C SER A 161 -13.64 8.49 -7.91
N GLN A 162 -13.18 8.93 -6.74
CA GLN A 162 -11.84 8.58 -6.27
C GLN A 162 -11.65 7.09 -6.58
N TYR A 163 -10.61 6.71 -7.33
CA TYR A 163 -10.42 5.33 -7.77
C TYR A 163 -10.61 4.38 -6.58
N PRO A 164 -11.34 3.25 -6.72
CA PRO A 164 -11.41 2.23 -5.67
C PRO A 164 -10.02 1.85 -5.13
N ILE A 165 -8.99 1.90 -5.98
CA ILE A 165 -7.59 1.65 -5.60
C ILE A 165 -6.98 2.80 -4.78
N GLU A 166 -7.25 4.07 -5.09
CA GLU A 166 -6.72 5.20 -4.30
C GLU A 166 -7.46 5.35 -2.96
N ILE A 167 -8.79 5.16 -2.97
CA ILE A 167 -9.57 5.02 -1.72
C ILE A 167 -9.03 3.84 -0.92
N ALA A 168 -8.81 2.68 -1.55
CA ALA A 168 -8.28 1.52 -0.87
C ALA A 168 -6.87 1.75 -0.31
N LYS A 169 -5.99 2.46 -1.04
CA LYS A 169 -4.65 2.83 -0.57
C LYS A 169 -4.70 3.79 0.62
N SER A 170 -5.52 4.84 0.54
CA SER A 170 -5.70 5.78 1.65
C SER A 170 -6.26 5.06 2.87
N GLN A 171 -7.30 4.25 2.68
CA GLN A 171 -7.94 3.49 3.75
C GLN A 171 -7.00 2.43 4.34
N PHE A 172 -6.21 1.76 3.51
CA PHE A 172 -5.16 0.85 3.94
C PHE A 172 -4.15 1.56 4.85
N SER A 173 -3.64 2.73 4.44
CA SER A 173 -2.73 3.53 5.24
C SER A 173 -3.35 3.96 6.56
N ASN A 174 -4.62 4.39 6.55
CA ASN A 174 -5.36 4.76 7.76
C ASN A 174 -5.47 3.57 8.73
N TYR A 175 -5.84 2.38 8.23
CA TYR A 175 -5.92 1.18 9.06
C TYR A 175 -4.57 0.70 9.55
N ARG A 176 -3.52 0.79 8.74
CA ARG A 176 -2.15 0.47 9.17
C ARG A 176 -1.70 1.39 10.30
N LEU A 177 -1.92 2.69 10.18
CA LEU A 177 -1.57 3.65 11.23
C LEU A 177 -2.34 3.36 12.52
N TYR A 178 -3.66 3.19 12.43
CA TYR A 178 -4.50 2.88 13.58
C TYR A 178 -4.10 1.56 14.25
N LEU A 179 -3.88 0.48 13.48
CA LEU A 179 -3.46 -0.80 14.03
C LEU A 179 -2.06 -0.73 14.66
N ALA A 180 -1.12 0.03 14.08
CA ALA A 180 0.18 0.26 14.69
C ALA A 180 0.05 0.96 16.06
N GLN A 181 -0.77 2.02 16.13
CA GLN A 181 -1.04 2.74 17.37
C GLN A 181 -1.67 1.84 18.42
N LEU A 182 -2.67 1.04 18.03
CA LEU A 182 -3.34 0.10 18.91
C LEU A 182 -2.38 -0.99 19.43
N LEU A 183 -1.55 -1.57 18.56
CA LEU A 183 -0.56 -2.58 18.95
C LEU A 183 0.46 -1.99 19.94
N VAL A 184 0.91 -0.76 19.73
CA VAL A 184 1.77 -0.04 20.68
C VAL A 184 1.06 0.19 22.02
N GLU A 185 -0.21 0.61 22.00
CA GLU A 185 -1.01 0.81 23.22
C GLU A 185 -1.24 -0.51 23.99
N ILE A 186 -1.31 -1.65 23.31
CA ILE A 186 -1.49 -2.96 23.96
C ILE A 186 -0.16 -3.51 24.48
N THR A 187 0.94 -3.22 23.79
CA THR A 187 2.27 -3.78 24.09
C THR A 187 2.79 -3.24 25.42
N GLY A 188 3.02 -4.14 26.38
CA GLY A 188 3.50 -3.79 27.72
C GLY A 188 2.40 -3.37 28.70
N SER A 189 1.16 -3.29 28.24
CA SER A 189 0.02 -2.90 29.08
C SER A 189 -0.46 -4.05 29.96
N SER A 190 -0.97 -3.71 31.15
CA SER A 190 -1.47 -4.71 32.11
C SER A 190 -2.75 -5.37 31.60
N VAL A 191 -3.15 -6.50 32.20
CA VAL A 191 -4.43 -7.16 31.89
C VAL A 191 -5.62 -6.20 32.06
N GLN A 192 -5.57 -5.33 33.08
CA GLN A 192 -6.62 -4.36 33.34
C GLN A 192 -6.67 -3.25 32.29
N ASP A 193 -5.51 -2.76 31.84
CA ASP A 193 -5.45 -1.75 30.77
C ASP A 193 -5.98 -2.33 29.45
N ARG A 194 -5.61 -3.58 29.12
CA ARG A 194 -6.14 -4.28 27.94
C ARG A 194 -7.65 -4.49 28.03
N LEU A 195 -8.20 -4.73 29.22
CA LEU A 195 -9.65 -4.78 29.43
C LEU A 195 -10.28 -3.41 29.14
N ALA A 196 -9.73 -2.33 29.69
CA ALA A 196 -10.22 -0.98 29.44
C ALA A 196 -10.17 -0.61 27.95
N ILE A 197 -9.14 -1.06 27.22
CA ILE A 197 -9.07 -0.92 25.76
C ILE A 197 -10.20 -1.70 25.08
N ALA A 198 -10.43 -2.96 25.47
CA ALA A 198 -11.52 -3.76 24.91
C ALA A 198 -12.91 -3.12 25.14
N GLU A 199 -13.15 -2.54 26.31
CA GLU A 199 -14.41 -1.86 26.68
C GLU A 199 -14.69 -0.60 25.86
N ARG A 200 -13.69 0.02 25.23
CA ARG A 200 -13.86 1.16 24.30
C ARG A 200 -14.45 0.77 22.94
N GLY A 201 -14.77 -0.51 22.73
CA GLY A 201 -15.34 -1.01 21.48
C GLY A 201 -14.30 -1.31 20.39
N GLU A 202 -13.04 -1.56 20.77
CA GLU A 202 -11.96 -1.84 19.80
C GLU A 202 -12.24 -3.08 18.95
N PHE A 203 -12.89 -4.12 19.50
CA PHE A 203 -13.29 -5.28 18.71
C PHE A 203 -14.23 -4.93 17.55
N ALA A 204 -15.14 -3.96 17.72
CA ALA A 204 -16.02 -3.52 16.65
C ALA A 204 -15.25 -2.82 15.51
N LYS A 205 -14.23 -2.03 15.86
CA LYS A 205 -13.32 -1.42 14.86
C LYS A 205 -12.52 -2.48 14.12
N LEU A 206 -11.98 -3.47 14.82
CA LEU A 206 -11.26 -4.61 14.23
C LEU A 206 -12.16 -5.44 13.28
N VAL A 207 -13.43 -5.65 13.65
CA VAL A 207 -14.45 -6.28 12.77
C VAL A 207 -14.61 -5.50 11.47
N ASN A 208 -14.73 -4.17 11.55
CA ASN A 208 -14.89 -3.33 10.36
C ASN A 208 -13.68 -3.40 9.43
N ILE A 209 -12.46 -3.49 9.99
CA ILE A 209 -11.23 -3.67 9.21
C ILE A 209 -11.25 -5.01 8.47
N LEU A 210 -11.63 -6.11 9.14
CA LEU A 210 -11.72 -7.42 8.48
C LEU A 210 -12.77 -7.44 7.37
N LYS A 211 -13.95 -6.82 7.61
CA LYS A 211 -15.01 -6.69 6.59
C LYS A 211 -14.52 -5.89 5.38
N TRP A 212 -13.83 -4.78 5.61
CA TRP A 212 -13.23 -3.99 4.53
C TRP A 212 -12.17 -4.79 3.76
N ALA A 213 -11.25 -5.44 4.48
CA ALA A 213 -10.13 -6.18 3.90
C ALA A 213 -10.59 -7.32 2.98
N ARG A 214 -11.71 -7.96 3.30
CA ARG A 214 -12.28 -9.05 2.47
C ARG A 214 -12.63 -8.61 1.04
N ASN A 215 -12.95 -7.34 0.85
CA ASN A 215 -13.29 -6.77 -0.45
C ASN A 215 -12.08 -6.16 -1.18
N GLN A 216 -10.86 -6.35 -0.66
CA GLN A 216 -9.64 -5.82 -1.26
C GLN A 216 -8.78 -6.94 -1.86
N ASN A 217 -7.85 -6.55 -2.75
CA ASN A 217 -6.82 -7.46 -3.24
C ASN A 217 -5.90 -7.96 -2.10
N LYS A 218 -5.14 -9.03 -2.36
CA LYS A 218 -4.24 -9.65 -1.36
C LYS A 218 -3.16 -8.69 -0.83
N GLU A 219 -2.70 -7.72 -1.61
CA GLU A 219 -1.67 -6.76 -1.21
C GLU A 219 -2.14 -5.86 -0.05
N PHE A 220 -3.39 -5.41 -0.09
CA PHE A 220 -3.97 -4.61 0.99
C PHE A 220 -4.56 -5.46 2.11
N SER A 221 -5.21 -6.59 1.78
CA SER A 221 -5.98 -7.36 2.75
C SER A 221 -5.09 -8.16 3.72
N ARG A 222 -4.06 -8.84 3.22
CA ARG A 222 -3.25 -9.75 4.05
C ARG A 222 -2.49 -9.05 5.18
N PRO A 223 -1.85 -7.87 4.96
CA PRO A 223 -1.16 -7.18 6.04
C PRO A 223 -2.09 -6.71 7.17
N VAL A 224 -3.26 -6.16 6.83
CA VAL A 224 -4.20 -5.68 7.86
C VAL A 224 -4.90 -6.82 8.58
N GLN A 225 -5.24 -7.91 7.87
CA GLN A 225 -5.81 -9.12 8.49
C GLN A 225 -4.86 -9.72 9.52
N LEU A 226 -3.55 -9.72 9.21
CA LEU A 226 -2.53 -10.20 10.13
C LEU A 226 -2.47 -9.35 11.41
N TRP A 227 -2.42 -8.03 11.25
CA TRP A 227 -2.34 -7.08 12.38
C TRP A 227 -3.61 -7.04 13.22
N VAL A 228 -4.79 -7.24 12.61
CA VAL A 228 -6.02 -7.44 13.38
C VAL A 228 -5.90 -8.69 14.26
N CYS A 229 -5.41 -9.81 13.74
CA CYS A 229 -5.24 -11.03 14.53
C CYS A 229 -4.20 -10.86 15.65
N GLU A 230 -3.12 -10.12 15.41
CA GLU A 230 -2.14 -9.74 16.45
C GLU A 230 -2.81 -8.92 17.56
N ALA A 231 -3.54 -7.85 17.21
CA ALA A 231 -4.24 -7.02 18.19
C ALA A 231 -5.27 -7.81 19.01
N VAL A 232 -6.05 -8.69 18.35
CA VAL A 232 -7.01 -9.57 19.02
C VAL A 232 -6.30 -10.51 19.99
N GLN A 233 -5.21 -11.15 19.54
CA GLN A 233 -4.45 -12.07 20.37
C GLN A 233 -3.97 -11.37 21.64
N ASP A 234 -3.40 -10.19 21.49
CA ASP A 234 -2.75 -9.48 22.59
C ASP A 234 -3.79 -8.89 23.56
N LEU A 235 -4.93 -8.39 23.07
CA LEU A 235 -6.05 -7.96 23.92
C LEU A 235 -6.58 -9.09 24.82
N ILE A 236 -6.67 -10.31 24.27
CA ILE A 236 -7.31 -11.44 24.94
C ILE A 236 -6.35 -12.23 25.81
N ASN A 237 -5.05 -12.20 25.53
CA ASN A 237 -4.10 -13.04 26.24
C ASN A 237 -4.22 -12.84 27.76
N GLU A 238 -4.47 -13.94 28.48
CA GLU A 238 -4.72 -13.95 29.95
C GLU A 238 -5.90 -13.10 30.43
N ASN A 239 -6.77 -12.63 29.52
CA ASN A 239 -7.87 -11.72 29.81
C ASN A 239 -9.24 -12.32 29.43
N LYS A 240 -9.86 -13.01 30.40
CA LYS A 240 -11.19 -13.64 30.22
C LYS A 240 -12.30 -12.64 29.94
N PHE A 241 -12.25 -11.46 30.54
CA PHE A 241 -13.27 -10.43 30.36
C PHE A 241 -13.21 -9.83 28.96
N ALA A 242 -12.00 -9.52 28.45
CA ALA A 242 -11.85 -9.09 27.05
C ALA A 242 -12.30 -10.17 26.06
N ALA A 243 -12.02 -11.46 26.34
CA ALA A 243 -12.53 -12.56 25.52
C ALA A 243 -14.07 -12.61 25.48
N ALA A 244 -14.72 -12.41 26.63
CA ALA A 244 -16.17 -12.36 26.73
C ALA A 244 -16.75 -11.15 25.97
N ILE A 245 -16.17 -9.96 26.14
CA ILE A 245 -16.56 -8.74 25.40
C ILE A 245 -16.46 -8.99 23.89
N GLY A 246 -15.33 -9.52 23.42
CA GLY A 246 -15.15 -9.81 21.99
C GLY A 246 -16.20 -10.78 21.45
N LEU A 247 -16.57 -11.82 22.20
CA LEU A 247 -17.55 -12.82 21.77
C LEU A 247 -19.01 -12.34 21.88
N GLU A 248 -19.37 -11.60 22.94
CA GLU A 248 -20.76 -11.22 23.23
C GLU A 248 -21.15 -9.89 22.57
N GLN A 249 -20.22 -8.93 22.52
CA GLN A 249 -20.50 -7.54 22.14
C GLN A 249 -19.99 -7.20 20.74
N SER A 250 -19.38 -8.16 20.04
CA SER A 250 -18.87 -7.93 18.68
C SER A 250 -19.00 -9.17 17.80
N GLU A 251 -18.81 -8.98 16.49
CA GLU A 251 -18.78 -10.07 15.51
C GLU A 251 -17.37 -10.64 15.29
N ILE A 252 -16.38 -10.31 16.13
CA ILE A 252 -14.97 -10.63 15.85
C ILE A 252 -14.73 -12.14 15.69
N VAL A 253 -15.40 -12.98 16.50
CA VAL A 253 -15.28 -14.44 16.39
C VAL A 253 -15.85 -14.95 15.07
N GLN A 254 -16.97 -14.38 14.60
CA GLN A 254 -17.55 -14.71 13.31
C GLN A 254 -16.63 -14.28 12.16
N GLN A 255 -16.01 -13.10 12.26
CA GLN A 255 -15.07 -12.61 11.24
C GLN A 255 -13.78 -13.44 11.21
N LEU A 256 -13.24 -13.86 12.36
CA LEU A 256 -12.07 -14.74 12.44
C LEU A 256 -12.38 -16.16 11.96
N LYS A 257 -13.57 -16.68 12.26
CA LYS A 257 -14.08 -17.94 11.70
C LYS A 257 -14.09 -17.89 10.18
N GLN A 258 -14.64 -16.83 9.59
CA GLN A 258 -14.67 -16.66 8.14
C GLN A 258 -13.26 -16.49 7.55
N LEU A 259 -12.41 -15.70 8.21
CA LEU A 259 -11.03 -15.48 7.79
C LEU A 259 -10.26 -16.81 7.65
N LEU A 260 -10.31 -17.64 8.69
CA LEU A 260 -9.61 -18.93 8.73
C LEU A 260 -10.31 -20.05 7.96
N GLY A 261 -11.64 -19.98 7.82
CA GLY A 261 -12.44 -21.02 7.18
C GLY A 261 -12.59 -20.85 5.67
N THR A 262 -12.58 -19.62 5.17
CA THR A 262 -12.84 -19.34 3.74
C THR A 262 -11.90 -18.31 3.12
N ASP A 263 -11.55 -17.22 3.81
CA ASP A 263 -10.91 -16.07 3.15
C ASP A 263 -9.39 -16.26 2.89
N LEU A 264 -8.74 -17.13 3.66
CA LEU A 264 -7.33 -17.50 3.49
C LEU A 264 -7.23 -18.88 2.83
N GLU A 265 -6.27 -19.05 1.94
CA GLU A 265 -5.84 -20.39 1.52
C GLU A 265 -5.15 -21.10 2.69
N LEU A 266 -5.16 -22.43 2.71
CA LEU A 266 -4.63 -23.19 3.85
C LEU A 266 -3.15 -22.85 4.13
N GLU A 267 -2.39 -22.62 3.06
CA GLU A 267 -0.99 -22.25 3.05
C GLU A 267 -0.74 -20.81 3.52
N GLU A 268 -1.74 -19.93 3.42
CA GLU A 268 -1.67 -18.55 3.87
C GLU A 268 -1.99 -18.39 5.37
N VAL A 269 -2.59 -19.41 6.00
CA VAL A 269 -2.92 -19.38 7.42
C VAL A 269 -1.64 -19.39 8.25
N LYS A 270 -1.47 -18.36 9.08
CA LYS A 270 -0.34 -18.19 9.99
C LYS A 270 -0.72 -18.51 11.43
N PHE A 271 0.30 -18.82 12.24
CA PHE A 271 0.16 -19.12 13.65
C PHE A 271 -0.72 -18.11 14.40
N VAL A 272 -0.45 -16.81 14.22
CA VAL A 272 -1.15 -15.75 14.96
C VAL A 272 -2.65 -15.72 14.68
N GLN A 273 -3.06 -16.01 13.44
CA GLN A 273 -4.47 -16.04 13.06
C GLN A 273 -5.18 -17.21 13.74
N ALA A 274 -4.58 -18.41 13.70
CA ALA A 274 -5.11 -19.59 14.38
C ALA A 274 -5.12 -19.41 15.92
N ASN A 275 -4.09 -18.76 16.47
CA ASN A 275 -3.96 -18.51 17.90
C ASN A 275 -4.98 -17.48 18.41
N ALA A 276 -5.25 -16.40 17.66
CA ALA A 276 -6.28 -15.41 17.99
C ALA A 276 -7.65 -16.07 18.24
N LEU A 277 -8.06 -17.00 17.37
CA LEU A 277 -9.31 -17.74 17.54
C LEU A 277 -9.23 -18.76 18.70
N LYS A 278 -8.07 -19.43 18.86
CA LYS A 278 -7.83 -20.35 19.99
C LYS A 278 -8.04 -19.65 21.33
N LEU A 279 -7.60 -18.41 21.45
CA LEU A 279 -7.72 -17.66 22.70
C LEU A 279 -9.18 -17.43 23.11
N PHE A 280 -10.10 -17.19 22.16
CA PHE A 280 -11.53 -17.18 22.48
C PHE A 280 -12.01 -18.50 23.06
N THR A 281 -11.70 -19.63 22.41
CA THR A 281 -12.11 -20.95 22.94
C THR A 281 -11.50 -21.29 24.30
N THR A 282 -10.37 -20.67 24.64
CA THR A 282 -9.64 -20.86 25.90
C THR A 282 -10.18 -19.99 27.03
N TYR A 283 -10.39 -18.71 26.76
CA TYR A 283 -10.70 -17.69 27.77
C TYR A 283 -12.19 -17.33 27.85
N ALA A 284 -12.94 -17.39 26.75
CA ALA A 284 -14.41 -17.30 26.75
C ALA A 284 -15.01 -18.71 26.95
N ASN A 285 -14.69 -19.31 28.09
CA ASN A 285 -14.94 -20.74 28.35
C ASN A 285 -16.19 -21.01 29.21
N PHE A 286 -17.02 -19.99 29.45
CA PHE A 286 -18.31 -20.19 30.10
C PHE A 286 -19.22 -21.06 29.23
N LYS A 287 -20.14 -21.79 29.87
CA LYS A 287 -21.05 -22.73 29.21
C LYS A 287 -21.82 -22.10 28.05
N GLN A 288 -22.31 -20.86 28.23
CA GLN A 288 -23.03 -20.11 27.19
C GLN A 288 -22.14 -19.76 25.99
N HIS A 289 -20.90 -19.31 26.23
CA HIS A 289 -19.94 -18.95 25.20
C HIS A 289 -19.53 -20.14 24.34
N LYS A 290 -19.26 -21.28 24.99
CA LYS A 290 -18.95 -22.53 24.28
C LYS A 290 -20.11 -22.97 23.40
N LYS A 291 -21.34 -22.89 23.91
CA LYS A 291 -22.54 -23.17 23.13
C LYS A 291 -22.65 -22.23 21.92
N GLN A 292 -22.49 -20.92 22.12
CA GLN A 292 -22.52 -19.94 21.04
C GLN A 292 -21.47 -20.25 19.95
N MET A 293 -20.22 -20.51 20.35
CA MET A 293 -19.15 -20.87 19.40
C MET A 293 -19.40 -22.20 18.67
N HIS A 294 -20.01 -23.17 19.36
CA HIS A 294 -20.45 -24.42 18.76
C HIS A 294 -21.56 -24.19 17.73
N ASP A 295 -22.59 -23.42 18.09
CA ASP A 295 -23.79 -23.19 17.28
C ASP A 295 -23.45 -22.40 16.00
N ILE A 296 -22.46 -21.50 16.04
CA ILE A 296 -21.94 -20.86 14.81
C ILE A 296 -21.06 -21.80 13.97
N GLY A 297 -20.85 -23.06 14.35
CA GLY A 297 -20.07 -24.03 13.59
C GLY A 297 -18.56 -23.75 13.58
N LEU A 298 -18.01 -23.19 14.67
CA LEU A 298 -16.60 -22.79 14.75
C LEU A 298 -15.64 -23.97 14.50
N ALA A 299 -15.91 -25.13 15.10
CA ALA A 299 -15.07 -26.32 14.98
C ALA A 299 -14.94 -26.80 13.52
N LEU A 300 -16.06 -26.83 12.78
CA LEU A 300 -16.08 -27.26 11.38
C LEU A 300 -15.31 -26.28 10.50
N ALA A 301 -15.45 -24.98 10.74
CA ALA A 301 -14.79 -23.95 9.94
C ALA A 301 -13.26 -24.05 9.97
N VAL A 302 -12.67 -24.47 11.09
CA VAL A 302 -11.21 -24.56 11.26
C VAL A 302 -10.67 -25.98 11.11
N ALA A 303 -11.51 -26.99 10.89
CA ALA A 303 -11.08 -28.39 10.79
C ALA A 303 -10.06 -28.61 9.66
N ARG A 304 -10.22 -27.90 8.53
CA ARG A 304 -9.25 -27.98 7.41
C ARG A 304 -7.84 -27.55 7.82
N ASN A 305 -7.71 -26.64 8.79
CA ASN A 305 -6.44 -26.04 9.20
C ASN A 305 -5.54 -27.04 9.95
N ILE A 306 -6.08 -28.17 10.42
CA ILE A 306 -5.30 -29.28 11.01
C ILE A 306 -4.32 -29.86 9.98
N LYS A 307 -4.64 -29.78 8.68
CA LYS A 307 -3.79 -30.27 7.58
C LYS A 307 -2.66 -29.29 7.20
N SER A 308 -2.56 -28.15 7.88
CA SER A 308 -1.52 -27.16 7.61
C SER A 308 -0.11 -27.74 7.82
N GLN A 309 0.81 -27.40 6.92
CA GLN A 309 2.24 -27.72 7.08
C GLN A 309 2.90 -26.94 8.23
N CYS A 310 2.33 -25.80 8.61
CA CYS A 310 2.74 -25.10 9.82
C CYS A 310 2.21 -25.82 11.06
N ARG A 311 3.09 -26.52 11.78
CA ARG A 311 2.77 -27.27 13.01
C ARG A 311 2.00 -26.42 14.03
N GLY A 312 2.39 -25.16 14.19
CA GLY A 312 1.72 -24.24 15.11
C GLY A 312 0.26 -23.96 14.73
N VAL A 313 -0.04 -23.83 13.44
CA VAL A 313 -1.43 -23.66 12.94
C VAL A 313 -2.24 -24.93 13.20
N ALA A 314 -1.68 -26.10 12.87
CA ALA A 314 -2.35 -27.38 13.10
C ALA A 314 -2.67 -27.57 14.59
N GLU A 315 -1.70 -27.35 15.47
CA GLU A 315 -1.86 -27.44 16.92
C GLU A 315 -2.95 -26.49 17.45
N LYS A 316 -2.91 -25.20 17.08
CA LYS A 316 -3.93 -24.24 17.54
C LYS A 316 -5.32 -24.55 16.98
N SER A 317 -5.40 -25.11 15.78
CA SER A 317 -6.68 -25.54 15.19
C SER A 317 -7.27 -26.76 15.91
N VAL A 318 -6.44 -27.73 16.29
CA VAL A 318 -6.87 -28.85 17.15
C VAL A 318 -7.34 -28.34 18.51
N MET A 319 -6.61 -27.42 19.13
CA MET A 319 -7.00 -26.83 20.42
C MET A 319 -8.35 -26.10 20.36
N ASN A 320 -8.62 -25.36 19.28
CA ASN A 320 -9.93 -24.74 19.05
C ASN A 320 -11.06 -25.77 19.12
N ILE A 321 -10.91 -26.90 18.43
CA ILE A 321 -11.92 -27.97 18.37
C ILE A 321 -12.06 -28.67 19.73
N VAL A 322 -10.94 -29.05 20.33
CA VAL A 322 -10.92 -29.75 21.62
C VAL A 322 -11.56 -28.92 22.73
N ASN A 323 -11.28 -27.61 22.79
CA ASN A 323 -11.86 -26.71 23.80
C ASN A 323 -13.39 -26.64 23.74
N LEU A 324 -13.96 -26.74 22.53
CA LEU A 324 -15.41 -26.78 22.30
C LEU A 324 -15.99 -28.15 22.67
N LEU A 325 -15.32 -29.25 22.32
CA LEU A 325 -15.78 -30.62 22.60
C LEU A 325 -15.72 -30.98 24.09
N ILE A 326 -14.65 -30.60 24.81
CA ILE A 326 -14.52 -30.86 26.26
C ILE A 326 -15.64 -30.17 27.05
N GLY A 327 -16.15 -29.02 26.56
CA GLY A 327 -17.31 -28.37 27.14
C GLY A 327 -18.61 -29.13 26.93
N TYR A 328 -18.75 -29.81 25.78
CA TYR A 328 -19.97 -30.49 25.36
C TYR A 328 -20.21 -31.82 26.08
N ASN A 329 -19.15 -32.59 26.39
CA ASN A 329 -19.29 -33.82 27.18
C ASN A 329 -19.83 -33.56 28.59
N LYS A 330 -19.64 -32.36 29.16
CA LYS A 330 -20.24 -31.97 30.44
C LYS A 330 -21.70 -31.49 30.33
N LEU A 331 -22.24 -31.32 29.12
CA LEU A 331 -23.62 -30.86 28.90
C LEU A 331 -24.63 -32.01 28.75
N TYR A 332 -24.17 -33.19 28.32
CA TYR A 332 -25.02 -34.34 28.05
C TYR A 332 -24.96 -35.43 29.12
N ILE A 333 -24.04 -35.33 30.09
CA ILE A 333 -24.10 -36.17 31.30
C ILE A 333 -25.15 -35.54 32.23
N LYS A 334 -26.36 -36.09 32.20
CA LYS A 334 -27.41 -35.79 33.19
C LYS A 334 -26.88 -36.11 34.60
N PRO A 335 -27.20 -35.31 35.64
CA PRO A 335 -26.82 -35.60 37.02
C PRO A 335 -27.46 -36.87 37.62
N ASP A 336 -28.45 -37.48 36.96
CA ASP A 336 -29.31 -38.50 37.59
C ASP A 336 -29.00 -39.95 37.12
N GLN A 337 -27.73 -40.29 36.96
CA GLN A 337 -27.31 -41.69 36.80
C GLN A 337 -26.14 -42.02 37.74
N HIS A 338 -26.43 -41.99 39.05
CA HIS A 338 -25.73 -42.78 40.05
C HIS A 338 -26.69 -43.26 41.13
#